data_AF-J0L3L9-F1
#
_entry.id   AF-J0L3L9-F1
#
_cell.length_a   1.000
_cell.length_b   1.000
_cell.length_c   1.000
_cell.angle_alpha   90.00
_cell.angle_beta   90.00
_cell.angle_gamma   90.00
#
_symmetry.space_group_name_H-M   'P 1'
#
loop_
_entity.id
_entity.type
_entity.pdbx_description
1 polymer ?
#
loop_
_entity_poly.entity_id
_entity_poly.type
_entity_poly.pdbx_seq_one_letter_code
_entity_poly.pdbx_strand_id
1 'polypeptide(L)'
;MADAKTTNEIQQNFIDSISTIVDSKLATATTPQNKVGIVKQDPSGYKCIVTINGSDFTCTLPEHLHDWISKDDIVIVQDLYGNGSNLTIIGSSGSTRSATLVIHDDEKGHNISGVTKFEDDDGNLNDDIIVLE
;
A
#
# COMPACT_ATOMS: atom_id res chain seq x y z
N MET A 1 60.71 -13.09 -10.10
CA MET A 1 59.93 -12.19 -9.22
C MET A 1 58.54 -12.02 -9.83
N ALA A 2 57.75 -13.08 -9.77
CA ALA A 2 56.30 -13.02 -9.95
C ALA A 2 55.67 -13.20 -8.55
N ASP A 3 54.37 -12.94 -8.40
CA ASP A 3 53.50 -13.48 -7.34
C ASP A 3 53.09 -12.62 -6.14
N ALA A 4 53.64 -11.43 -5.90
CA ALA A 4 53.09 -10.57 -4.84
C ALA A 4 51.92 -9.68 -5.33
N LYS A 5 52.02 -9.18 -6.57
CA LYS A 5 51.06 -8.20 -7.12
C LYS A 5 49.75 -8.84 -7.58
N THR A 6 49.84 -10.01 -8.23
CA THR A 6 48.71 -10.79 -8.73
C THR A 6 47.84 -11.37 -7.61
N THR A 7 48.47 -11.81 -6.50
CA THR A 7 47.75 -12.36 -5.34
C THR A 7 46.88 -11.30 -4.67
N ASN A 8 47.37 -10.07 -4.58
CA ASN A 8 46.65 -8.95 -3.97
C ASN A 8 45.47 -8.51 -4.85
N GLU A 9 45.65 -8.47 -6.18
CA GLU A 9 44.57 -8.17 -7.12
C GLU A 9 43.46 -9.24 -7.12
N ILE A 10 43.81 -10.53 -7.00
CA ILE A 10 42.82 -11.61 -6.92
C ILE A 10 42.05 -11.55 -5.60
N GLN A 11 42.71 -11.26 -4.48
CA GLN A 11 42.06 -11.08 -3.18
C GLN A 11 41.14 -9.86 -3.17
N GLN A 12 41.57 -8.76 -3.78
CA GLN A 12 40.76 -7.55 -3.91
C GLN A 12 39.51 -7.80 -4.76
N ASN A 13 39.67 -8.44 -5.93
CA ASN A 13 38.54 -8.80 -6.80
C ASN A 13 37.55 -9.76 -6.12
N PHE A 14 38.03 -10.64 -5.25
CA PHE A 14 37.18 -11.54 -4.46
C PHE A 14 36.40 -10.77 -3.38
N ILE A 15 37.05 -9.85 -2.67
CA ILE A 15 36.39 -8.98 -1.69
C ILE A 15 35.33 -8.10 -2.35
N ASP A 16 35.66 -7.50 -3.50
CA ASP A 16 34.73 -6.64 -4.24
C ASP A 16 33.52 -7.44 -4.76
N SER A 17 33.74 -8.69 -5.15
CA SER A 17 32.66 -9.62 -5.53
C SER A 17 31.75 -9.97 -4.35
N ILE A 18 32.32 -10.23 -3.16
CA ILE A 18 31.54 -10.47 -1.94
C ILE A 18 30.74 -9.22 -1.57
N SER A 19 31.35 -8.04 -1.57
CA SER A 19 30.64 -6.78 -1.31
C SER A 19 29.49 -6.57 -2.29
N THR A 20 29.71 -6.82 -3.59
CA THR A 20 28.66 -6.72 -4.61
C THR A 20 27.51 -7.69 -4.35
N ILE A 21 27.80 -8.92 -3.92
CA ILE A 21 26.76 -9.91 -3.57
C ILE A 21 26.01 -9.48 -2.30
N VAL A 22 26.72 -8.96 -1.30
CA VAL A 22 26.13 -8.47 -0.05
C VAL A 22 25.25 -7.24 -0.30
N ASP A 23 25.73 -6.28 -1.08
CA ASP A 23 24.99 -5.08 -1.47
C ASP A 23 23.77 -5.45 -2.32
N SER A 24 23.90 -6.40 -3.25
CA SER A 24 22.78 -6.93 -3.99
C SER A 24 21.77 -7.64 -3.07
N LYS A 25 22.24 -8.39 -2.07
CA LYS A 25 21.38 -9.06 -1.07
C LYS A 25 20.65 -8.06 -0.18
N LEU A 26 21.33 -7.00 0.25
CA LEU A 26 20.78 -5.90 1.06
C LEU A 26 19.78 -5.07 0.26
N ALA A 27 20.05 -4.82 -1.04
CA ALA A 27 19.10 -4.21 -1.94
C ALA A 27 17.84 -5.08 -2.14
N THR A 28 17.98 -6.42 -2.05
CA THR A 28 16.88 -7.37 -1.99
C THR A 28 16.44 -7.75 -0.57
N ALA A 29 16.76 -6.97 0.47
CA ALA A 29 16.26 -7.24 1.82
C ALA A 29 14.74 -7.00 1.84
N THR A 30 14.02 -8.08 1.51
CA THR A 30 12.56 -8.23 1.45
C THR A 30 11.98 -7.99 2.84
N THR A 31 11.79 -6.72 3.17
CA THR A 31 11.13 -6.28 4.40
C THR A 31 9.69 -5.89 4.06
N PRO A 32 8.73 -6.12 4.97
CA PRO A 32 7.36 -5.66 4.73
C PRO A 32 7.34 -4.16 4.52
N GLN A 33 6.68 -3.70 3.44
CA GLN A 33 6.59 -2.27 3.12
C GLN A 33 5.14 -1.84 2.99
N ASN A 34 4.83 -0.64 3.49
CA ASN A 34 3.53 -0.02 3.30
C ASN A 34 3.60 0.93 2.10
N LYS A 35 2.60 0.82 1.22
CA LYS A 35 2.40 1.66 0.05
C LYS A 35 1.03 2.31 0.17
N VAL A 36 0.88 3.51 -0.36
CA VAL A 36 -0.43 4.18 -0.44
C VAL A 36 -0.86 4.18 -1.89
N GLY A 37 -2.12 3.87 -2.14
CA GLY A 37 -2.68 3.86 -3.48
C GLY A 37 -4.15 4.22 -3.50
N ILE A 38 -4.69 4.39 -4.71
CA ILE A 38 -6.08 4.76 -4.94
C ILE A 38 -6.80 3.59 -5.59
N VAL A 39 -7.94 3.20 -5.03
CA VAL A 39 -8.78 2.13 -5.56
C VAL A 39 -9.37 2.55 -6.91
N LYS A 40 -9.14 1.74 -7.95
CA LYS A 40 -9.50 2.08 -9.33
C LYS A 40 -10.94 1.73 -9.69
N GLN A 41 -11.49 0.71 -9.03
CA GLN A 41 -12.83 0.19 -9.26
C GLN A 41 -13.36 -0.44 -7.98
N ASP A 42 -14.69 -0.55 -7.88
CA ASP A 42 -15.28 -1.23 -6.74
C ASP A 42 -14.76 -2.66 -6.61
N PRO A 43 -14.41 -3.10 -5.39
CA PRO A 43 -13.92 -4.45 -5.17
C PRO A 43 -14.92 -5.50 -5.62
N SER A 44 -14.42 -6.58 -6.20
CA SER A 44 -15.23 -7.73 -6.58
C SER A 44 -14.65 -8.98 -5.93
N GLY A 45 -15.34 -9.48 -4.90
CA GLY A 45 -14.82 -10.55 -4.05
C GLY A 45 -13.55 -10.12 -3.31
N TYR A 46 -12.58 -11.02 -3.17
CA TYR A 46 -11.36 -10.77 -2.37
C TYR A 46 -10.24 -10.02 -3.11
N LYS A 47 -10.52 -9.42 -4.26
CA LYS A 47 -9.53 -8.71 -5.08
C LYS A 47 -9.97 -7.28 -5.35
N CYS A 48 -9.02 -6.37 -5.27
CA CYS A 48 -9.21 -4.96 -5.53
C CYS A 48 -8.04 -4.42 -6.37
N ILE A 49 -8.34 -3.61 -7.39
CA ILE A 49 -7.31 -2.98 -8.23
C ILE A 49 -6.97 -1.63 -7.62
N VAL A 50 -5.70 -1.45 -7.26
CA VAL A 50 -5.19 -0.23 -6.63
C VAL A 50 -4.09 0.38 -7.50
N THR A 51 -4.23 1.66 -7.80
CA THR A 51 -3.20 2.44 -8.48
C THR A 51 -2.17 2.91 -7.45
N ILE A 52 -0.92 2.46 -7.57
CA ILE A 52 0.20 2.86 -6.71
C ILE A 52 1.28 3.48 -7.61
N ASN A 53 1.67 4.73 -7.36
CA ASN A 53 2.66 5.46 -8.15
C ASN A 53 2.40 5.43 -9.69
N GLY A 54 1.12 5.50 -10.09
CA GLY A 54 0.72 5.50 -11.50
C GLY A 54 0.69 4.12 -12.19
N SER A 55 0.95 3.04 -11.46
CA SER A 55 0.81 1.66 -11.96
C SER A 55 -0.30 0.92 -11.22
N ASP A 56 -1.05 0.09 -11.94
CA ASP A 56 -2.13 -0.71 -11.36
C ASP A 56 -1.58 -2.00 -10.75
N PHE A 57 -2.00 -2.31 -9.53
CA PHE A 57 -1.70 -3.55 -8.85
C PHE A 57 -2.99 -4.24 -8.41
N THR A 58 -3.02 -5.57 -8.55
CA THR A 58 -4.09 -6.37 -7.95
C THR A 58 -3.70 -6.68 -6.50
N CYS A 59 -4.50 -6.19 -5.58
CA CYS A 59 -4.31 -6.38 -4.14
C CYS A 59 -5.38 -7.33 -3.59
N THR A 60 -5.01 -8.11 -2.58
CA THR A 60 -5.94 -8.88 -1.77
C THR A 60 -6.71 -7.93 -0.86
N LEU A 61 -8.04 -8.06 -0.85
CA LEU A 61 -8.94 -7.32 0.03
C LEU A 61 -9.51 -8.27 1.10
N PRO A 62 -9.11 -8.11 2.38
CA PRO A 62 -9.69 -8.85 3.50
C PRO A 62 -11.18 -8.59 3.66
N GLU A 63 -11.94 -9.61 4.04
CA GLU A 63 -13.41 -9.59 4.13
C GLU A 63 -13.96 -8.45 4.99
N HIS A 64 -13.34 -8.17 6.14
CA HIS A 64 -13.76 -7.10 7.05
C HIS A 64 -13.65 -5.68 6.46
N LEU A 65 -13.01 -5.53 5.29
CA LEU A 65 -12.89 -4.26 4.57
C LEU A 65 -13.78 -4.20 3.32
N HIS A 66 -14.52 -5.25 2.97
CA HIS A 66 -15.33 -5.30 1.74
C HIS A 66 -16.39 -4.21 1.71
N ASP A 67 -17.03 -3.99 2.84
CA ASP A 67 -18.11 -3.02 2.99
C ASP A 67 -17.59 -1.57 2.97
N TRP A 68 -16.34 -1.38 3.39
CA TRP A 68 -15.75 -0.07 3.65
C TRP A 68 -14.93 0.48 2.49
N ILE A 69 -14.43 -0.39 1.61
CA ILE A 69 -13.55 -0.01 0.50
C ILE A 69 -14.36 0.09 -0.79
N SER A 70 -14.20 1.19 -1.50
CA SER A 70 -14.82 1.39 -2.82
C SER A 70 -13.92 2.16 -3.76
N LYS A 71 -14.37 2.28 -5.00
CA LYS A 71 -13.72 3.11 -6.00
C LYS A 71 -13.38 4.49 -5.39
N ASP A 72 -12.21 4.99 -5.77
CA ASP A 72 -11.71 6.31 -5.41
C ASP A 72 -11.23 6.45 -3.94
N ASP A 73 -11.25 5.36 -3.15
CA ASP A 73 -10.65 5.34 -1.81
C ASP A 73 -9.13 5.30 -1.82
N ILE A 74 -8.55 6.03 -0.86
CA ILE A 74 -7.13 6.05 -0.58
C ILE A 74 -6.84 4.95 0.43
N VAL A 75 -6.16 3.90 -0.01
CA VAL A 75 -5.91 2.70 0.78
C VAL A 75 -4.43 2.52 1.12
N ILE A 76 -4.19 1.93 2.28
CA ILE A 76 -2.87 1.49 2.71
C ILE A 76 -2.72 0.02 2.29
N VAL A 77 -1.71 -0.24 1.47
CA VAL A 77 -1.37 -1.56 0.93
C VAL A 77 -0.08 -2.04 1.58
N GLN A 78 -0.12 -3.19 2.23
CA GLN A 78 1.05 -3.86 2.77
C GLN A 78 1.60 -4.86 1.76
N ASP A 79 2.86 -4.68 1.40
CA ASP A 79 3.68 -5.63 0.66
C ASP A 79 4.37 -6.56 1.67
N LEU A 80 3.80 -7.73 1.90
CA LEU A 80 4.23 -8.63 2.98
C LEU A 80 5.68 -9.13 2.83
N TYR A 81 6.19 -9.14 1.60
CA TYR A 81 7.51 -9.64 1.27
C TYR A 81 8.41 -8.57 0.63
N GLY A 82 7.98 -7.30 0.57
CA GLY A 82 8.76 -6.21 -0.02
C GLY A 82 9.17 -6.41 -1.49
N ASN A 83 8.50 -7.33 -2.20
CA ASN A 83 8.85 -7.74 -3.57
C ASN A 83 7.67 -7.57 -4.54
N GLY A 84 6.57 -6.97 -4.08
CA GLY A 84 5.36 -6.72 -4.88
C GLY A 84 4.52 -7.95 -5.17
N SER A 85 4.88 -9.15 -4.69
CA SER A 85 4.16 -10.40 -5.00
C SER A 85 2.90 -10.61 -4.17
N ASN A 86 2.86 -10.07 -2.95
CA ASN A 86 1.70 -10.14 -2.07
C ASN A 86 1.38 -8.77 -1.51
N LEU A 87 0.42 -8.12 -2.16
CA LEU A 87 -0.10 -6.82 -1.79
C LEU A 87 -1.46 -7.02 -1.13
N THR A 88 -1.59 -6.61 0.13
CA THR A 88 -2.83 -6.74 0.90
C THR A 88 -3.28 -5.37 1.37
N ILE A 89 -4.56 -5.05 1.19
CA ILE A 89 -5.13 -3.81 1.74
C ILE A 89 -5.31 -4.00 3.25
N ILE A 90 -4.73 -3.08 4.03
CA ILE A 90 -4.78 -3.14 5.51
C ILE A 90 -5.62 -2.01 6.12
N GLY A 91 -6.12 -1.08 5.30
CA GLY A 91 -6.99 -0.01 5.76
C GLY A 91 -7.25 1.05 4.69
N SER A 92 -8.24 1.90 4.96
CA SER A 92 -8.50 3.14 4.24
C SER A 92 -8.02 4.33 5.07
N SER A 93 -7.48 5.35 4.39
CA SER A 93 -7.07 6.62 4.99
C SER A 93 -7.94 7.79 4.51
N GLY A 94 -8.94 7.53 3.68
CA GLY A 94 -9.83 8.55 3.13
C GLY A 94 -10.20 8.26 1.68
N SER A 95 -10.60 9.28 0.96
CA SER A 95 -11.11 9.15 -0.40
C SER A 95 -10.84 10.38 -1.24
N THR A 96 -10.80 10.19 -2.56
CA THR A 96 -10.75 11.29 -3.53
C THR A 96 -12.15 11.79 -3.93
N ARG A 97 -13.21 11.18 -3.37
CA ARG A 97 -14.60 11.59 -3.52
C ARG A 97 -14.88 12.93 -2.86
N SER A 98 -15.88 13.65 -3.39
CA SER A 98 -16.28 14.99 -2.91
C SER A 98 -17.11 14.98 -1.63
N ALA A 99 -17.82 13.88 -1.34
CA ALA A 99 -18.63 13.73 -0.13
C ALA A 99 -17.95 12.72 0.81
N THR A 100 -17.38 13.21 1.90
CA THR A 100 -16.84 12.36 2.97
C THR A 100 -17.26 12.96 4.31
N LEU A 101 -17.75 12.13 5.23
CA LEU A 101 -18.01 12.58 6.61
C LEU A 101 -16.74 12.37 7.41
N VAL A 102 -16.22 13.45 7.99
CA VAL A 102 -15.04 13.43 8.85
C VAL A 102 -15.43 13.98 10.21
N ILE A 103 -15.13 13.22 11.27
CA ILE A 103 -15.34 13.65 12.65
C ILE A 103 -14.07 14.35 13.12
N HIS A 104 -14.18 15.66 13.35
CA HIS A 104 -13.15 16.48 13.97
C HIS A 104 -13.31 16.52 15.48
N ASP A 105 -12.22 16.36 16.22
CA ASP A 105 -12.20 16.57 17.67
C ASP A 105 -11.61 17.95 17.94
N ASP A 106 -12.48 18.92 18.28
CA ASP A 106 -12.10 20.31 18.54
C ASP A 106 -11.15 20.45 19.74
N GLU A 107 -11.23 19.56 20.74
CA GLU A 107 -10.34 19.61 21.91
C GLU A 107 -8.93 19.14 21.56
N LYS A 108 -8.82 18.15 20.67
CA LYS A 108 -7.53 17.60 20.22
C LYS A 108 -6.97 18.28 18.96
N GLY A 109 -7.76 19.12 18.30
CA GLY A 109 -7.38 19.88 17.11
C GLY A 109 -7.04 19.03 15.88
N HIS A 110 -7.59 17.81 15.78
CA HIS A 110 -7.39 16.95 14.62
C HIS A 110 -8.59 16.04 14.33
N ASN A 111 -8.64 15.51 13.11
CA ASN A 111 -9.67 14.56 12.67
C ASN A 111 -9.42 13.20 13.35
N ILE A 112 -10.44 12.64 13.98
CA ILE A 112 -10.34 11.38 14.75
C ILE A 112 -11.01 10.18 14.06
N SER A 113 -11.92 10.43 13.12
CA SER A 113 -12.64 9.39 12.40
C SER A 113 -13.26 9.93 11.12
N GLY A 114 -13.74 9.06 10.24
CA GLY A 114 -14.54 9.41 9.09
C GLY A 114 -15.17 8.20 8.45
N VAL A 115 -16.31 8.41 7.80
CA VAL A 115 -17.00 7.40 6.98
C VAL A 115 -17.19 7.95 5.58
N THR A 116 -16.99 7.08 4.60
CA THR A 116 -17.04 7.42 3.19
C THR A 116 -18.28 6.85 2.50
N LYS A 117 -19.08 6.09 3.24
CA LYS A 117 -20.36 5.52 2.83
C LYS A 117 -21.38 5.69 3.95
N PHE A 118 -22.64 5.76 3.56
CA PHE A 118 -23.80 5.82 4.42
C PHE A 118 -24.72 4.63 4.13
N GLU A 119 -25.41 4.16 5.15
CA GLU A 119 -26.38 3.08 5.02
C GLU A 119 -27.70 3.66 4.49
N ASP A 120 -28.25 3.06 3.43
CA ASP A 120 -29.62 3.35 2.97
C ASP A 120 -30.69 2.63 3.78
N ASP A 121 -31.95 2.93 3.47
CA ASP A 121 -33.12 2.32 4.11
C ASP A 121 -33.18 0.79 3.94
N ASP A 122 -32.46 0.24 2.95
CA ASP A 122 -32.37 -1.20 2.67
C ASP A 122 -31.13 -1.86 3.34
N GLY A 123 -30.34 -1.10 4.09
CA GLY A 123 -29.15 -1.58 4.80
C GLY A 123 -27.89 -1.69 3.93
N ASN A 124 -27.91 -1.17 2.70
CA ASN A 124 -26.73 -1.17 1.82
C ASN A 124 -25.90 0.09 2.05
N LEU A 125 -24.58 -0.06 2.07
CA LEU A 125 -23.67 1.06 2.18
C LEU A 125 -23.40 1.68 0.80
N ASN A 126 -23.86 2.91 0.60
CA ASN A 126 -23.70 3.68 -0.63
C ASN A 126 -23.02 5.04 -0.37
N ASP A 127 -22.56 5.70 -1.42
CA ASP A 127 -21.88 6.99 -1.40
C ASP A 127 -22.63 8.05 -2.22
N ASP A 128 -23.95 7.89 -2.33
CA ASP A 128 -24.82 8.83 -3.02
C ASP A 128 -24.81 10.20 -2.33
N ILE A 129 -25.03 11.26 -3.12
CA ILE A 129 -25.04 12.64 -2.62
C ILE A 129 -26.24 12.81 -1.69
N ILE A 130 -25.99 12.89 -0.38
CA ILE A 130 -27.00 13.26 0.61
C ILE A 130 -27.25 14.77 0.49
N VAL A 131 -28.44 15.13 0.01
CA VAL A 131 -28.93 16.52 0.04
C VAL A 131 -29.70 16.70 1.35
N LEU A 132 -29.17 17.51 2.27
CA LEU A 132 -29.90 17.93 3.47
C LEU A 132 -30.83 19.09 3.07
N GLU A 133 -32.14 18.87 3.13
CA GLU A 133 -33.15 19.96 3.08
C GLU A 133 -33.23 20.72 4.40
#